data_AF-A0A7V3XEQ8-F1
#
_entry.id   AF-A0A7V3XEQ8-F1
#
_cell.length_a   1.000
_cell.length_b   1.000
_cell.length_c   1.000
_cell.angle_alpha   90.00
_cell.angle_beta   90.00
_cell.angle_gamma   90.00
#
_symmetry.space_group_name_H-M   'P 1'
#
loop_
_entity.id
_entity.type
_entity.pdbx_description
1 polymer ?
#
loop_
_entity_poly.entity_id
_entity_poly.type
_entity_poly.pdbx_seq_one_letter_code
_entity_poly.pdbx_strand_id
1 'polypeptide(L)'
;MLTILHISNLSSETTPTDLETLFKQAGTVESARVITDHRTGESRWFGFVEMSSAEEAQNALNVINHQPLHGKAILVREAKLKHHSHRRDKRKG
;
A
#
# COMPACT_ATOMS: atom_id res chain seq x y z
N MET A 1 -8.21 -1.68 -14.13
CA MET A 1 -8.50 -1.05 -12.83
C MET A 1 -7.23 -1.08 -11.99
N LEU A 2 -7.03 -0.13 -11.09
CA LEU A 2 -5.78 -0.04 -10.31
C LEU A 2 -5.79 -1.05 -9.16
N THR A 3 -4.73 -1.84 -9.06
CA THR A 3 -4.49 -2.77 -7.94
C THR A 3 -3.49 -2.21 -6.92
N ILE A 4 -2.81 -1.12 -7.29
CA ILE A 4 -1.76 -0.50 -6.48
C ILE A 4 -2.34 0.70 -5.76
N LEU A 5 -2.09 0.73 -4.45
CA LEU A 5 -2.51 1.75 -3.52
C LEU A 5 -1.29 2.51 -3.02
N HIS A 6 -1.45 3.82 -2.88
CA HIS A 6 -0.48 4.74 -2.32
C HIS A 6 -0.91 5.12 -0.91
N ILE A 7 -0.03 4.88 0.05
CA ILE A 7 -0.26 5.13 1.46
C ILE A 7 0.59 6.33 1.86
N SER A 8 0.00 7.34 2.45
CA SER A 8 0.68 8.52 2.96
C SER A 8 0.37 8.76 4.44
N ASN A 9 1.12 9.69 5.04
CA ASN A 9 1.05 10.00 6.47
C ASN A 9 1.47 8.83 7.37
N LEU A 10 2.47 8.06 6.93
CA LEU A 10 3.01 6.97 7.72
C LEU A 10 3.88 7.52 8.88
N SER A 11 3.99 6.72 9.93
CA SER A 11 4.96 6.96 11.00
C SER A 11 6.35 6.45 10.59
N SER A 12 7.39 6.97 11.22
CA SER A 12 8.76 6.45 11.07
C SER A 12 8.94 5.02 11.54
N GLU A 13 8.00 4.54 12.36
CA GLU A 13 7.95 3.18 12.87
C GLU A 13 7.21 2.24 11.92
N THR A 14 6.54 2.77 10.90
CA THR A 14 5.75 1.93 9.99
C THR A 14 6.65 1.07 9.12
N THR A 15 6.48 -0.25 9.22
CA THR A 15 7.19 -1.21 8.40
C THR A 15 6.33 -1.73 7.23
N PRO A 16 6.96 -2.28 6.17
CA PRO A 16 6.21 -2.96 5.10
C PRO A 16 5.32 -4.10 5.63
N THR A 17 5.77 -4.81 6.67
CA THR A 17 5.03 -5.90 7.31
C THR A 17 3.76 -5.41 7.99
N ASP A 18 3.80 -4.22 8.62
CA ASP A 18 2.61 -3.60 9.22
C ASP A 18 1.57 -3.28 8.15
N LEU A 19 2.01 -2.71 7.02
CA LEU A 19 1.12 -2.45 5.88
C LEU A 19 0.54 -3.75 5.33
N GLU A 20 1.36 -4.78 5.12
CA GLU A 20 0.86 -6.06 4.64
C GLU A 20 -0.20 -6.65 5.58
N THR A 21 0.03 -6.59 6.90
CA THR A 21 -0.89 -7.11 7.92
C THR A 21 -2.20 -6.33 7.96
N LEU A 22 -2.13 -5.00 7.83
CA LEU A 22 -3.30 -4.14 7.82
C LEU A 22 -4.15 -4.35 6.55
N PHE A 23 -3.49 -4.43 5.39
CA PHE A 23 -4.18 -4.60 4.11
C PHE A 23 -4.69 -6.03 3.89
N LYS A 24 -4.14 -7.03 4.60
CA LYS A 24 -4.68 -8.40 4.65
C LYS A 24 -6.13 -8.50 5.12
N GLN A 25 -6.63 -7.50 5.86
CA GLN A 25 -8.03 -7.43 6.27
C GLN A 25 -8.97 -7.12 5.11
N ALA A 26 -8.47 -6.45 4.07
CA ALA A 26 -9.24 -6.07 2.89
C ALA A 26 -9.12 -7.08 1.75
N GLY A 27 -8.04 -7.88 1.72
CA GLY A 27 -7.82 -8.92 0.72
C GLY A 27 -6.38 -9.44 0.66
N THR A 28 -6.02 -10.06 -0.46
CA THR A 28 -4.67 -10.61 -0.66
C THR A 28 -3.68 -9.54 -1.10
N VAL A 29 -2.60 -9.36 -0.34
CA VAL A 29 -1.50 -8.44 -0.67
C VAL A 29 -0.44 -9.16 -1.50
N GLU A 30 -0.15 -8.65 -2.69
CA GLU A 30 0.89 -9.15 -3.60
C GLU A 30 2.26 -8.56 -3.28
N SER A 31 2.30 -7.28 -2.90
CA SER A 31 3.54 -6.59 -2.55
C SER A 31 3.25 -5.39 -1.63
N ALA A 32 4.13 -5.15 -0.65
CA ALA A 32 4.10 -3.96 0.20
C ALA A 32 5.51 -3.35 0.26
N ARG A 33 5.59 -2.03 0.14
CA ARG A 33 6.85 -1.27 0.20
C ARG A 33 6.65 0.03 0.96
N VAL A 34 7.61 0.39 1.80
CA VAL A 34 7.67 1.69 2.48
C VAL A 34 8.86 2.46 1.92
N ILE A 35 8.64 3.73 1.61
CA ILE A 35 9.61 4.66 1.04
C ILE A 35 9.66 5.90 1.93
N THR A 36 10.88 6.33 2.19
CA THR A 36 11.20 7.46 3.04
C THR A 36 11.78 8.59 2.19
N ASP A 37 11.11 9.74 2.14
CA ASP A 37 11.73 10.94 1.56
C ASP A 37 12.42 11.74 2.67
N HIS A 38 13.74 11.66 2.69
CA HIS A 38 14.60 12.44 3.59
C HIS A 38 15.10 13.76 2.96
N ARG A 39 14.76 14.03 1.70
CA ARG A 39 15.39 15.10 0.91
C ARG A 39 14.85 16.49 1.23
N THR A 40 13.62 16.59 1.74
CA THR A 40 12.91 17.86 1.93
C THR A 40 12.92 18.39 3.36
N GLY A 41 13.58 17.71 4.30
CA GLY A 41 13.59 18.10 5.72
C GLY A 41 12.27 17.80 6.46
N GLU A 42 11.17 17.59 5.74
CA GLU A 42 9.95 16.98 6.26
C GLU A 42 10.09 15.47 6.15
N SER A 43 10.11 14.76 7.28
CA SER A 43 10.10 13.28 7.30
C SER A 43 8.77 12.76 6.77
N ARG A 44 8.64 12.71 5.44
CA ARG A 44 7.47 12.19 4.74
C ARG A 44 7.69 10.70 4.49
N TRP A 45 6.96 9.89 5.24
CA TRP A 45 6.90 8.45 5.07
C TRP A 45 5.68 8.11 4.24
N PHE A 46 5.91 7.42 3.11
CA PHE A 46 4.86 6.94 2.23
C PHE A 46 5.13 5.50 1.82
N GLY A 47 4.09 4.79 1.42
CA GLY A 47 4.18 3.39 1.05
C GLY A 47 3.35 3.08 -0.18
N PHE A 48 3.62 1.92 -0.75
CA PHE A 48 2.84 1.36 -1.84
C PHE A 48 2.47 -0.06 -1.48
N VAL A 49 1.19 -0.41 -1.68
CA VAL A 49 0.67 -1.76 -1.50
C VAL A 49 -0.02 -2.18 -2.79
N GLU A 50 0.34 -3.35 -3.29
CA GLU A 50 -0.29 -3.98 -4.43
C GLU A 50 -1.20 -5.10 -3.93
N MET A 51 -2.48 -5.03 -4.28
CA MET A 51 -3.48 -6.06 -4.00
C MET A 51 -3.56 -7.05 -5.17
N SER A 52 -4.09 -8.24 -4.91
CA SER A 52 -4.27 -9.27 -5.93
C SER A 52 -5.37 -8.89 -6.94
N SER A 53 -6.43 -8.21 -6.48
CA SER A 53 -7.51 -7.72 -7.33
C SER A 53 -7.85 -6.25 -7.11
N ALA A 54 -8.51 -5.65 -8.11
CA ALA A 54 -8.97 -4.27 -8.02
C ALA A 54 -10.15 -4.08 -7.05
N GLU A 55 -10.98 -5.11 -6.86
CA GLU A 55 -12.08 -5.08 -5.90
C GLU A 55 -11.56 -5.03 -4.46
N GLU A 56 -10.55 -5.85 -4.14
CA GLU A 56 -9.86 -5.80 -2.84
C GLU A 56 -9.15 -4.47 -2.63
N ALA A 57 -8.56 -3.89 -3.69
CA ALA A 57 -7.93 -2.56 -3.61
C ALA A 57 -8.96 -1.46 -3.30
N GLN A 58 -10.13 -1.50 -3.93
CA GLN A 58 -11.21 -0.55 -3.65
C GLN A 58 -11.78 -0.75 -2.24
N ASN A 59 -11.92 -2.00 -1.80
CA ASN A 59 -12.36 -2.30 -0.45
C ASN A 59 -11.35 -1.77 0.59
N ALA A 60 -10.05 -1.97 0.35
CA ALA A 60 -8.99 -1.43 1.20
C ALA A 60 -9.04 0.11 1.28
N LEU A 61 -9.31 0.79 0.16
CA LEU A 61 -9.50 2.24 0.15
C LEU A 61 -10.67 2.71 1.02
N ASN A 62 -11.72 1.90 1.18
CA ASN A 62 -12.88 2.28 1.98
C ASN A 62 -12.71 1.92 3.46
N VAL A 63 -12.11 0.76 3.75
CA VAL A 63 -12.02 0.20 5.10
C VAL A 63 -10.75 0.66 5.83
N ILE A 64 -9.63 0.74 5.12
CA ILE A 64 -8.30 0.99 5.68
C ILE A 64 -7.93 2.48 5.65
N ASN A 65 -8.53 3.26 4.76
CA ASN A 65 -8.28 4.70 4.72
C ASN A 65 -8.70 5.38 6.03
N HIS A 66 -7.84 6.25 6.55
CA HIS A 66 -7.96 6.91 7.85
C HIS A 66 -7.84 6.01 9.08
N GLN A 67 -7.44 4.74 8.94
CA GLN A 67 -7.16 3.89 10.09
C GLN A 67 -5.94 4.42 10.88
N PRO A 68 -5.97 4.37 12.22
CA PRO A 68 -4.82 4.71 13.05
C PRO A 68 -3.76 3.60 12.94
N LEU A 69 -2.55 3.98 12.55
CA LEU A 69 -1.36 3.13 12.56
C LEU A 69 -0.24 3.88 13.29
N HIS A 70 0.30 3.28 14.36
CA HIS A 70 1.36 3.88 15.18
C HIS A 70 1.04 5.33 15.62
N GLY A 71 -0.21 5.58 16.01
CA GLY A 71 -0.68 6.89 16.47
C GLY A 71 -0.95 7.93 15.36
N LYS A 72 -0.82 7.56 14.09
CA LYS A 72 -1.14 8.45 12.95
C LYS A 72 -2.24 7.83 12.07
N ALA A 73 -3.19 8.65 11.64
CA ALA A 73 -4.20 8.22 10.67
C ALA A 73 -3.57 8.11 9.28
N ILE A 74 -3.49 6.90 8.73
CA ILE A 74 -2.92 6.70 7.40
C ILE A 74 -3.90 7.11 6.32
N LEU A 75 -3.37 7.60 5.21
CA LEU A 75 -4.17 8.02 4.05
C LEU A 75 -3.92 7.03 2.92
N VAL A 76 -4.96 6.33 2.49
CA VAL A 76 -4.88 5.38 1.37
C VAL A 76 -5.50 6.04 0.14
N ARG A 77 -4.79 6.02 -0.98
CA ARG A 77 -5.21 6.59 -2.27
C ARG A 77 -4.89 5.64 -3.41
N GLU A 78 -5.58 5.78 -4.51
CA GLU A 78 -5.22 5.10 -5.75
C GLU A 78 -3.83 5.54 -6.22
N ALA A 79 -2.92 4.59 -6.43
CA ALA A 79 -1.60 4.92 -6.95
C ALA A 79 -1.67 5.19 -8.46
N LYS A 80 -1.13 6.32 -8.91
CA LYS A 80 -1.01 6.65 -10.35
C LYS A 80 0.13 5.87 -11.04
N LEU A 81 0.46 4.66 -10.58
CA LEU A 81 1.47 3.86 -11.26
C LEU A 81 0.84 3.35 -12.57
N LYS A 82 1.30 3.90 -13.70
CA LYS A 82 0.89 3.43 -15.01
C LYS A 82 1.12 1.92 -15.08
N HIS A 83 0.04 1.18 -15.32
CA HIS A 83 0.02 -0.25 -15.51
C HIS A 83 1.04 -0.65 -16.59
N HIS A 84 2.29 -0.95 -16.21
CA HIS A 84 3.14 -1.82 -16.99
C HIS A 84 2.86 -3.24 -16.49
N SER A 85 1.81 -3.80 -17.05
CA SER A 85 1.54 -5.22 -17.12
C SER A 85 2.82 -6.01 -17.40
N HIS A 86 3.46 -6.57 -16.37
CA HIS A 86 4.50 -7.58 -16.53
C HIS A 86 4.27 -8.74 -15.55
N ARG A 87 3.65 -9.79 -16.09
CA ARG A 87 4.00 -11.20 -15.89
C ARG A 87 4.17 -11.69 -14.44
N ARG A 88 3.14 -12.36 -13.92
CA ARG A 88 3.33 -13.64 -13.22
C ARG A 88 2.70 -14.76 -14.03
N ASP A 89 3.40 -15.17 -15.08
CA ASP A 89 3.40 -16.57 -15.48
C ASP A 89 4.24 -17.29 -14.42
N LYS A 90 3.58 -17.91 -13.44
CA LYS A 90 4.20 -18.95 -12.61
C LYS A 90 3.67 -20.30 -13.08
N ARG A 91 4.02 -20.69 -14.30
CA ARG A 91 4.18 -22.12 -14.61
C ARG A 91 5.38 -22.63 -13.80
N LYS A 92 5.13 -23.40 -12.75
CA LYS A 92 6.07 -24.41 -12.29
C LYS A 92 5.50 -25.76 -12.74
N GLY A 93 6.17 -26.37 -13.70
CA GLY A 93 6.00 -27.79 -14.04
C GLY A 93 6.70 -28.69 -13.04
#